data_AF-A0A8T4N2W0-F1
#
_entry.id   AF-A0A8T4N2W0-F1
#
_cell.length_a   1.000
_cell.length_b   1.000
_cell.length_c   1.000
_cell.angle_alpha   90.00
_cell.angle_beta   90.00
_cell.angle_gamma   90.00
#
_symmetry.space_group_name_H-M   'P 1'
#
loop_
_entity.id
_entity.type
_entity.pdbx_description
1 polymer ?
#
loop_
_entity_poly.entity_id
_entity_poly.type
_entity_poly.pdbx_seq_one_letter_code
_entity_poly.pdbx_strand_id
1 'polypeptide(L)'
;MDITVRNRLRDIFNKHDVAGIYFDKETNYDEYDPEINQLIFVLNKINNLSQMQTALLKIFENMFWKGFVKKKYSDNLAKELYGLLREDYIAR
;
A
#
# COMPACT_ATOMS: atom_id res chain seq x y z
N MET A 1 -13.58 0.48 8.70
CA MET A 1 -12.28 1.17 8.84
C MET A 1 -12.55 2.66 8.80
N ASP A 2 -11.90 3.46 9.62
CA ASP A 2 -12.09 4.90 9.70
C ASP A 2 -11.69 5.58 8.39
N ILE A 3 -12.44 6.59 7.93
CA ILE A 3 -12.12 7.41 6.74
C ILE A 3 -10.71 8.02 6.88
N THR A 4 -10.32 8.37 8.10
CA THR A 4 -8.99 8.90 8.45
C THR A 4 -7.88 7.91 8.10
N VAL A 5 -8.04 6.63 8.43
CA VAL A 5 -7.05 5.58 8.11
C VAL A 5 -6.95 5.40 6.60
N ARG A 6 -8.08 5.40 5.89
CA ARG A 6 -8.10 5.27 4.43
C ARG A 6 -7.36 6.41 3.74
N ASN A 7 -7.53 7.64 4.21
CA ASN A 7 -6.79 8.80 3.68
C ASN A 7 -5.28 8.71 3.97
N ARG A 8 -4.88 8.29 5.17
CA ARG A 8 -3.46 8.05 5.49
C ARG A 8 -2.85 6.97 4.59
N LEU A 9 -3.60 5.91 4.27
CA LEU A 9 -3.15 4.88 3.32
C LEU A 9 -2.93 5.51 1.94
N ARG A 10 -3.85 6.34 1.43
CA ARG A 10 -3.68 7.05 0.14
C ARG A 10 -2.43 7.92 0.13
N ASP A 11 -2.21 8.71 1.17
CA ASP A 11 -1.03 9.57 1.29
C ASP A 11 0.27 8.76 1.22
N ILE A 12 0.31 7.61 1.90
CA ILE A 12 1.47 6.71 1.86
C ILE A 12 1.66 6.12 0.47
N PHE A 13 0.61 5.59 -0.18
CA PHE A 13 0.72 5.04 -1.54
C PHE A 13 1.22 6.09 -2.54
N ASN A 14 0.66 7.30 -2.49
CA ASN A 14 1.06 8.43 -3.33
C ASN A 14 2.51 8.84 -3.09
N LYS A 15 2.95 8.92 -1.83
CA LYS A 15 4.31 9.29 -1.46
C LYS A 15 5.38 8.36 -2.07
N HIS A 16 5.09 7.06 -2.16
CA HIS A 16 6.07 6.09 -2.67
C HIS A 16 6.00 5.91 -4.19
N ASP A 17 4.93 6.34 -4.86
CA ASP A 17 4.69 6.22 -6.32
C ASP A 17 5.26 4.93 -6.89
N VAL A 18 4.83 3.80 -6.32
CA VAL A 18 5.49 2.49 -6.48
C VAL A 18 5.51 2.01 -7.93
N ALA A 19 4.55 2.50 -8.70
CA ALA A 19 4.30 2.11 -10.07
C ALA A 19 4.77 3.17 -11.08
N GLY A 20 5.13 4.40 -10.67
CA GLY A 20 5.63 5.45 -11.57
C GLY A 20 4.67 5.82 -12.70
N ILE A 21 3.40 5.43 -12.57
CA ILE A 21 2.33 5.54 -13.57
C ILE A 21 1.57 6.85 -13.48
N TYR A 22 1.75 7.55 -12.36
CA TYR A 22 1.09 8.83 -12.10
C TYR A 22 2.09 9.99 -12.14
N PHE A 23 3.24 9.75 -12.78
CA PHE A 23 4.13 10.80 -13.26
C PHE A 23 3.27 11.78 -14.07
N ASP A 24 3.27 13.05 -13.64
CA ASP A 24 2.62 14.21 -14.27
C ASP A 24 1.22 14.64 -13.77
N LYS A 25 0.73 14.13 -12.62
CA LYS A 25 -0.45 14.72 -11.95
C LYS A 25 -0.12 15.21 -10.54
N GLU A 26 -0.46 16.46 -10.23
CA GLU A 26 -0.45 17.00 -8.87
C GLU A 26 -1.41 16.18 -7.99
N THR A 27 -0.90 15.10 -7.39
CA THR A 27 -1.57 14.23 -6.40
C THR A 27 -2.97 13.75 -6.81
N ASN A 28 -3.04 12.68 -7.61
CA ASN A 28 -4.33 12.10 -7.96
C ASN A 28 -4.78 11.09 -6.88
N TYR A 29 -5.58 11.56 -5.92
CA TYR A 29 -6.05 10.79 -4.76
C TYR A 29 -6.89 9.54 -5.09
N ASP A 30 -7.35 9.38 -6.33
CA ASP A 30 -8.28 8.32 -6.74
C ASP A 30 -7.61 7.08 -7.35
N GLU A 31 -6.30 7.14 -7.63
CA GLU A 31 -5.65 6.17 -8.51
C GLU A 31 -5.21 4.88 -7.79
N TYR A 32 -4.95 4.92 -6.47
CA TYR A 32 -4.57 3.72 -5.66
C TYR A 32 -5.71 3.08 -4.86
N ASP A 33 -6.96 3.55 -5.03
CA ASP A 33 -8.11 2.98 -4.33
C ASP A 33 -8.28 1.46 -4.55
N PRO A 34 -8.03 0.90 -5.75
CA PRO A 34 -8.05 -0.54 -5.97
C PRO A 34 -7.03 -1.30 -5.10
N GLU A 35 -5.78 -0.85 -5.06
CA GLU A 35 -4.68 -1.46 -4.30
C GLU A 35 -4.98 -1.40 -2.80
N ILE A 36 -5.45 -0.25 -2.34
CA ILE A 36 -5.85 -0.04 -0.94
C ILE A 36 -6.98 -0.99 -0.56
N ASN A 37 -7.98 -1.18 -1.42
CA ASN A 37 -9.06 -2.13 -1.18
C ASN A 37 -8.58 -3.57 -1.07
N GLN A 38 -7.66 -4.00 -1.94
CA GLN A 38 -7.08 -5.34 -1.82
C GLN A 38 -6.23 -5.49 -0.56
N LEU A 39 -5.46 -4.46 -0.20
CA LEU A 39 -4.67 -4.46 1.02
C LEU A 39 -5.56 -4.61 2.27
N ILE A 40 -6.66 -3.86 2.34
CA ILE A 40 -7.66 -3.95 3.41
C ILE A 40 -8.25 -5.36 3.50
N PHE A 41 -8.54 -5.98 2.36
CA PHE A 41 -9.11 -7.33 2.33
C PHE A 41 -8.16 -8.39 2.92
N VAL A 42 -6.85 -8.26 2.70
CA VAL A 42 -5.84 -9.21 3.18
C VAL A 42 -5.23 -8.85 4.53
N LEU A 43 -5.52 -7.65 5.04
CA LEU A 43 -4.90 -7.03 6.20
C LEU A 43 -5.00 -7.89 7.47
N ASN A 44 -6.15 -8.52 7.70
CA ASN A 44 -6.37 -9.42 8.84
C ASN A 44 -5.49 -10.69 8.83
N LYS A 45 -4.82 -10.98 7.71
CA LYS A 45 -3.92 -12.13 7.55
C LYS A 45 -2.44 -11.74 7.68
N ILE A 46 -2.15 -10.46 7.86
CA ILE A 46 -0.78 -9.90 7.93
C ILE A 46 -0.39 -9.73 9.40
N ASN A 47 0.51 -10.58 9.88
CA ASN A 47 0.99 -10.57 11.26
C ASN A 47 2.42 -10.03 11.41
N ASN A 48 3.14 -9.86 10.30
CA ASN A 48 4.50 -9.36 10.27
C ASN A 48 4.81 -8.61 8.96
N LEU A 49 5.92 -7.86 8.98
CA LEU A 49 6.37 -7.05 7.85
C LEU A 49 6.65 -7.89 6.59
N SER A 50 7.16 -9.11 6.73
CA SER A 50 7.46 -9.98 5.57
C SER A 50 6.18 -10.41 4.84
N GLN A 51 5.11 -10.69 5.59
CA GLN A 51 3.78 -10.95 5.03
C GLN A 51 3.20 -9.72 4.35
N MET A 52 3.41 -8.52 4.92
CA MET A 52 3.01 -7.25 4.28
C MET A 52 3.72 -7.04 2.94
N GLN A 53 5.04 -7.20 2.90
CA GLN A 53 5.83 -7.08 1.67
C GLN A 53 5.35 -8.06 0.59
N THR A 54 5.11 -9.31 0.98
CA THR A 54 4.62 -10.35 0.06
C THR A 54 3.21 -10.03 -0.45
N ALA A 55 2.33 -9.55 0.42
CA ALA A 55 0.97 -9.18 0.05
C ALA A 55 0.96 -8.00 -0.94
N LEU A 56 1.73 -6.95 -0.67
CA LEU A 56 1.86 -5.80 -1.56
C LEU A 56 2.44 -6.19 -2.92
N LEU A 57 3.51 -7.00 -2.94
CA LEU A 57 4.09 -7.48 -4.19
C LEU A 57 3.03 -8.20 -5.04
N LYS A 58 2.22 -9.07 -4.43
CA LYS A 58 1.14 -9.78 -5.14
C LYS A 58 0.03 -8.85 -5.63
N ILE A 59 -0.38 -7.88 -4.83
CA ILE A 59 -1.39 -6.88 -5.23
C ILE A 59 -0.89 -6.14 -6.47
N PHE A 60 0.36 -5.67 -6.43
CA PHE A 60 0.96 -4.99 -7.56
C PHE A 60 1.17 -5.90 -8.78
N GLU A 61 1.61 -7.15 -8.61
CA GLU A 61 1.75 -8.12 -9.70
C GLU A 61 0.41 -8.50 -10.34
N ASN A 62 -0.70 -8.40 -9.60
CA ASN A 62 -2.04 -8.64 -10.13
C ASN A 62 -2.59 -7.45 -10.93
N MET A 63 -2.18 -6.22 -10.59
CA MET A 63 -2.67 -4.99 -11.22
C MET A 63 -1.76 -4.48 -12.34
N PHE A 64 -0.48 -4.79 -12.27
CA PHE A 64 0.54 -4.36 -13.22
C PHE A 64 1.23 -5.55 -13.86
N TRP A 65 1.86 -5.34 -15.02
CA TRP A 65 2.62 -6.40 -15.66
C TRP A 65 3.78 -6.87 -14.76
N LYS A 66 4.05 -8.17 -14.80
CA LYS A 66 5.06 -8.80 -13.94
C LYS A 66 6.44 -8.18 -14.17
N GLY A 67 7.04 -7.63 -13.11
CA GLY A 67 8.34 -6.94 -13.16
C GLY A 67 8.25 -5.42 -13.23
N PHE A 68 7.05 -4.85 -13.28
CA PHE A 68 6.84 -3.40 -13.30
C PHE A 68 7.25 -2.72 -11.99
N VAL A 69 6.85 -3.31 -10.87
CA VAL A 69 7.14 -2.77 -9.55
C VAL A 69 8.53 -3.18 -9.11
N LYS A 70 9.42 -2.20 -8.92
CA LYS A 70 10.75 -2.49 -8.34
C LYS A 70 10.55 -2.87 -6.88
N LYS A 71 11.10 -4.03 -6.50
CA LYS A 71 11.09 -4.57 -5.13
C LYS A 71 11.44 -3.54 -4.03
N LYS A 72 12.36 -2.62 -4.33
CA LYS A 72 12.78 -1.55 -3.40
C LYS A 72 11.64 -0.59 -3.03
N TYR A 73 10.74 -0.26 -3.97
CA TYR A 73 9.61 0.62 -3.70
C TYR A 73 8.55 -0.09 -2.84
N SER A 74 8.28 -1.37 -3.13
CA SER A 74 7.38 -2.18 -2.30
C SER A 74 7.89 -2.38 -0.88
N ASP A 75 9.22 -2.46 -0.66
CA ASP A 75 9.78 -2.63 0.69
C ASP A 75 9.61 -1.40 1.59
N ASN A 76 9.82 -0.20 1.04
CA ASN A 76 9.63 1.05 1.80
C ASN A 76 8.14 1.32 2.04
N LEU A 77 7.30 1.10 1.03
CA LEU A 77 5.85 1.17 1.17
C LEU A 77 5.35 0.20 2.25
N ALA A 78 5.80 -1.06 2.22
CA ALA A 78 5.41 -2.06 3.20
C ALA A 78 5.74 -1.66 4.63
N LYS A 79 6.91 -1.06 4.86
CA LYS A 79 7.33 -0.60 6.19
C LYS A 79 6.43 0.50 6.74
N GLU A 80 6.15 1.54 5.94
CA GLU A 80 5.28 2.64 6.39
C GLU A 80 3.84 2.18 6.60
N LEU A 81 3.28 1.38 5.68
CA LEU A 81 1.94 0.82 5.84
C LEU A 81 1.85 -0.06 7.08
N TYR A 82 2.83 -0.95 7.29
CA TYR A 82 2.86 -1.82 8.45
C TYR A 82 2.99 -1.03 9.76
N GLY A 83 3.80 0.04 9.78
CA GLY A 83 3.91 0.95 10.92
C GLY A 83 2.58 1.61 11.26
N LEU A 84 1.96 2.27 10.27
CA LEU A 84 0.65 2.90 10.39
C LEU A 84 -0.40 1.93 10.95
N LEU A 85 -0.49 0.74 10.35
CA LEU A 85 -1.49 -0.25 10.73
C LEU A 85 -1.22 -0.84 12.11
N ARG A 86 0.03 -0.93 12.56
CA ARG A 86 0.33 -1.39 13.93
C ARG A 86 0.01 -0.32 14.96
N GLU A 87 0.26 0.95 14.67
CA GLU A 87 -0.14 2.07 15.53
C GLU A 87 -1.66 2.15 15.69
N ASP A 88 -2.42 2.05 14.59
CA ASP A 88 -3.88 2.18 14.62
C ASP A 88 -4.62 0.90 15.06
N TYR A 89 -4.01 -0.30 14.92
CA TYR A 89 -4.64 -1.60 15.21
C TYR A 89 -4.18 -2.26 16.51
N ILE A 90 -3.05 -1.83 17.13
CA ILE A 90 -2.62 -2.27 18.48
C ILE A 90 -3.05 -1.27 19.56
N ALA A 91 -3.34 -0.02 19.21
CA ALA A 91 -3.87 0.97 20.16
C ALA A 91 -5.37 0.78 20.49
N ARG A 92 -6.02 -0.28 19.97
CA ARG A 92 -7.40 -0.68 20.25
C ARG A 92 -7.43 -2.10 20.80
#